data_AF-J3DLX7-F1
#
_entry.id   AF-J3DLX7-F1
#
_cell.length_a   1.000
_cell.length_b   1.000
_cell.length_c   1.000
_cell.angle_alpha   90.00
_cell.angle_beta   90.00
_cell.angle_gamma   90.00
#
_symmetry.space_group_name_H-M   'P 1'
#
loop_
_entity.id
_entity.type
_entity.pdbx_description
1 polymer ?
#
loop_
_entity_poly.entity_id
_entity_poly.type
_entity_poly.pdbx_seq_one_letter_code
_entity_poly.pdbx_strand_id
1 'polypeptide(L)' 'MSITQISLPKGVGPHAEKLFDAITQASTAEELNRAGGKAEGFVLGLESAKAIKSQIAESMYVAYDDAATQRASELA' A
#
# COMPACT_ATOMS: atom_id res chain seq x y z
N MET A 1 -1.02 2.63 -10.31
CA MET A 1 -1.15 4.05 -9.88
C MET A 1 -0.05 4.38 -8.88
N SER A 2 0.37 5.64 -8.69
CA SER A 2 1.35 6.01 -7.64
C SER A 2 0.66 6.55 -6.39
N ILE A 3 1.11 6.13 -5.21
CA ILE A 3 0.57 6.63 -3.93
C ILE A 3 0.97 8.09 -3.61
N THR A 4 1.92 8.66 -4.37
CA THR A 4 2.40 10.04 -4.18
C THR A 4 1.33 11.10 -4.42
N GLN A 5 0.24 10.74 -5.08
CA GLN A 5 -0.92 11.62 -5.30
C GLN A 5 -1.87 11.67 -4.09
N ILE A 6 -1.68 10.78 -3.10
CA ILE A 6 -2.53 10.71 -1.91
C ILE A 6 -2.01 11.73 -0.88
N SER A 7 -2.87 12.64 -0.45
CA SER A 7 -2.55 13.60 0.61
C SER A 7 -2.46 12.91 1.97
N LEU A 8 -1.26 12.43 2.31
CA LEU A 8 -1.00 11.70 3.55
C LEU A 8 -0.60 12.65 4.70
N PRO A 9 -0.92 12.29 5.96
CA PRO A 9 -0.43 13.01 7.13
C PRO A 9 1.10 13.05 7.20
N LYS A 10 1.63 14.05 7.89
CA LYS A 10 3.08 14.18 8.13
C LYS A 10 3.61 12.91 8.81
N GLY A 11 4.68 12.34 8.26
CA GLY A 11 5.32 11.13 8.76
C GLY A 11 4.75 9.82 8.21
N VAL A 12 3.54 9.82 7.63
CA VAL A 12 2.93 8.61 7.05
C VAL A 12 3.47 8.33 5.64
N GLY A 13 3.69 9.38 4.84
CA GLY A 13 4.16 9.29 3.45
C GLY A 13 5.35 8.33 3.25
N PRO A 14 6.49 8.53 3.95
CA PRO A 14 7.67 7.68 3.78
C PRO A 14 7.43 6.20 4.10
N HIS A 15 6.54 5.90 5.05
CA HIS A 15 6.19 4.51 5.38
C HIS A 15 5.26 3.91 4.32
N ALA A 16 4.29 4.68 3.84
CA ALA A 16 3.42 4.26 2.76
C ALA A 16 4.23 3.98 1.48
N GLU A 17 5.17 4.86 1.15
CA GLU A 17 6.03 4.73 -0.04
C GLU A 17 6.91 3.48 0.04
N LYS A 18 7.49 3.20 1.20
CA LYS A 18 8.27 1.96 1.41
C LYS A 18 7.44 0.69 1.24
N LEU A 19 6.18 0.70 1.68
CA LEU A 19 5.28 -0.44 1.52
C LEU A 19 4.89 -0.62 0.05
N PHE A 20 4.63 0.48 -0.65
CA PHE A 20 4.37 0.48 -2.09
C PHE A 20 5.57 -0.06 -2.86
N ASP A 21 6.77 0.43 -2.56
CA ASP A 21 8.01 -0.03 -3.19
C ASP A 21 8.21 -1.53 -2.98
N ALA A 22 8.02 -2.02 -1.75
CA ALA A 22 8.09 -3.45 -1.44
C ALA A 22 7.10 -4.31 -2.24
N ILE A 23 5.89 -3.80 -2.53
CA ILE A 23 4.93 -4.47 -3.41
C ILE A 23 5.47 -4.51 -4.84
N THR A 24 5.88 -3.36 -5.39
CA THR A 24 6.34 -3.27 -6.78
C THR A 24 7.66 -3.99 -7.06
N GLN A 25 8.51 -4.14 -6.04
CA GLN A 25 9.83 -4.79 -6.14
C GLN A 25 9.80 -6.26 -5.72
N ALA A 26 8.64 -6.82 -5.31
CA ALA A 26 8.54 -8.21 -4.89
C ALA A 26 9.01 -9.16 -5.99
N SER A 27 9.94 -10.07 -5.70
CA SER A 27 10.52 -10.97 -6.71
C SER A 27 9.81 -12.33 -6.78
N THR A 28 8.94 -12.61 -5.81
CA THR A 28 8.19 -13.85 -5.69
C THR A 28 6.76 -13.60 -5.23
N ALA A 29 5.85 -14.54 -5.51
CA ALA A 29 4.47 -14.46 -5.04
C ALA A 29 4.39 -14.43 -3.50
N GLU A 30 5.30 -15.11 -2.79
CA GLU A 30 5.36 -15.06 -1.32
C GLU A 30 5.74 -13.68 -0.80
N GLU A 31 6.75 -13.03 -1.40
CA GLU A 31 7.15 -11.67 -1.05
C GLU A 31 6.02 -10.68 -1.32
N LEU A 32 5.33 -10.84 -2.46
CA LEU A 32 4.20 -10.00 -2.83
C LEU A 32 3.06 -10.11 -1.83
N ASN A 33 2.67 -11.32 -1.44
CA ASN A 33 1.64 -11.54 -0.42
C ASN A 33 2.03 -10.93 0.94
N ARG A 34 3.30 -11.05 1.34
CA ARG A 34 3.79 -10.43 2.59
C ARG A 34 3.78 -8.90 2.51
N ALA A 35 4.17 -8.32 1.37
CA ALA A 35 4.18 -6.89 1.16
C ALA A 35 2.75 -6.32 1.13
N GLY A 36 1.84 -6.98 0.40
CA GLY A 36 0.41 -6.65 0.36
C GLY A 36 -0.23 -6.67 1.75
N GLY A 37 -0.09 -7.77 2.50
CA GLY A 37 -0.66 -7.86 3.83
C GLY A 37 -0.11 -6.83 4.83
N LYS A 38 1.17 -6.44 4.71
CA LYS A 38 1.74 -5.34 5.50
C LYS A 38 1.14 -3.99 5.11
N ALA A 39 0.92 -3.75 3.82
CA ALA A 39 0.32 -2.53 3.32
C ALA A 39 -1.14 -2.40 3.77
N GLU A 40 -1.93 -3.47 3.68
CA GLU A 40 -3.30 -3.53 4.19
C GLU A 40 -3.37 -3.27 5.70
N GLY A 41 -2.53 -3.98 6.48
CA GLY A 41 -2.47 -3.79 7.93
C GLY A 41 -2.05 -2.37 8.33
N PHE A 42 -1.20 -1.72 7.53
CA PHE A 42 -0.81 -0.33 7.75
C PHE A 42 -1.98 0.63 7.53
N VAL A 43 -2.72 0.51 6.43
CA VAL A 43 -3.89 1.36 6.16
C VAL A 43 -4.96 1.16 7.23
N LEU A 44 -5.24 -0.10 7.60
CA LEU A 44 -6.17 -0.43 8.68
C LEU A 44 -5.77 0.18 10.01
N GLY A 45 -4.47 0.15 10.34
CA GLY A 45 -3.93 0.76 11.55
C GLY A 45 -4.13 2.28 11.58
N LEU A 46 -3.89 2.95 10.45
CA LEU A 46 -4.12 4.40 10.32
C LEU A 46 -5.60 4.76 10.43
N GLU A 47 -6.48 3.97 9.80
CA GLU A 47 -7.93 4.17 9.86
C GLU A 47 -8.46 3.94 11.29
N SER A 48 -8.07 2.85 11.92
CA SER A 48 -8.47 2.49 13.28
C SER A 48 -7.99 3.51 14.32
N ALA A 49 -6.79 4.08 14.12
CA ALA A 49 -6.25 5.16 14.93
C ALA A 49 -6.86 6.54 14.61
N LYS A 50 -7.77 6.63 13.62
CA LYS A 50 -8.33 7.89 13.09
C LYS A 50 -7.25 8.89 12.64
N ALA A 51 -6.09 8.39 12.22
CA ALA A 51 -4.99 9.20 11.69
C ALA A 51 -5.27 9.69 10.25
N ILE A 52 -6.13 8.96 9.53
CA ILE A 52 -6.60 9.30 8.18
C ILE A 52 -8.13 9.21 8.10
N LYS A 53 -8.72 9.89 7.11
CA LYS A 53 -10.15 9.76 6.78
C LYS A 53 -10.37 8.50 5.94
N SER A 54 -11.57 7.93 6.00
CA SER A 54 -11.94 6.75 5.20
C SER A 54 -11.71 6.93 3.70
N GLN A 55 -11.93 8.13 3.13
CA GLN A 55 -11.62 8.41 1.72
C GLN A 55 -10.12 8.26 1.39
N ILE A 56 -9.24 8.64 2.34
CA ILE A 56 -7.80 8.47 2.17
C ILE A 56 -7.42 7.00 2.33
N ALA A 57 -8.03 6.29 3.28
CA ALA A 57 -7.83 4.85 3.44
C ALA A 57 -8.23 4.09 2.18
N GLU A 58 -9.42 4.37 1.62
CA GLU A 58 -9.89 3.78 0.36
C GLU A 58 -8.92 4.03 -0.79
N SER A 59 -8.43 5.27 -0.94
CA SER A 59 -7.43 5.60 -1.96
C SER A 59 -6.13 4.80 -1.78
N MET A 60 -5.70 4.56 -0.55
CA MET A 60 -4.51 3.74 -0.26
C MET A 60 -4.74 2.27 -0.56
N TYR A 61 -5.88 1.70 -0.15
CA TYR A 61 -6.22 0.32 -0.47
C TYR A 61 -6.25 0.08 -1.98
N VAL A 62 -6.91 0.96 -2.74
CA VAL A 62 -6.94 0.86 -4.21
C VAL A 62 -5.54 0.94 -4.81
N ALA A 63 -4.70 1.87 -4.35
CA ALA A 63 -3.36 2.03 -4.90
C ALA A 63 -2.44 0.82 -4.61
N TYR A 64 -2.54 0.22 -3.41
CA TYR A 64 -1.78 -0.98 -3.08
C TYR A 64 -2.30 -2.22 -3.80
N ASP A 65 -3.62 -2.37 -3.91
CA ASP A 65 -4.24 -3.49 -4.64
C ASP A 65 -3.92 -3.46 -6.14
N ASP A 66 -3.97 -2.27 -6.76
CA ASP A 66 -3.58 -2.07 -8.16
C ASP A 66 -2.10 -2.44 -8.39
N ALA A 67 -1.21 -1.99 -7.51
CA ALA A 67 0.22 -2.33 -7.59
C ALA A 67 0.47 -3.82 -7.36
N ALA A 68 -0.24 -4.44 -6.42
CA ALA A 68 -0.10 -5.86 -6.13
C ALA A 68 -0.63 -6.71 -7.28
N THR A 69 -1.78 -6.36 -7.86
CA THR A 69 -2.37 -7.03 -9.02
C THR A 69 -1.47 -6.91 -10.25
N GLN A 70 -0.93 -5.72 -10.51
CA GLN A 70 0.03 -5.50 -11.58
C GLN A 70 1.27 -6.38 -11.37
N ARG A 71 1.86 -6.36 -10.17
CA ARG A 71 3.05 -7.16 -9.90
C ARG A 71 2.79 -8.66 -9.94
N ALA A 72 1.64 -9.12 -9.44
CA ALA A 72 1.24 -10.52 -9.52
C ALA A 72 1.17 -10.99 -10.98
N SER A 73 0.66 -10.14 -11.88
CA SER A 73 0.57 -10.43 -13.31
C SER A 73 1.95 -10.55 -13.97
N GLU A 74 2.96 -9.83 -13.47
CA GLU A 74 4.35 -9.91 -13.95
C GLU A 74 5.11 -11.13 -13.42
N LEU A 75 4.65 -11.71 -12.31
CA LEU A 75 5.26 -12.88 -11.65
C LEU A 75 4.63 -14.22 -12.08
N ALA A 76 3.56 -14.19 -12.87
CA ALA A 76 2.83 -15.34 -13.40
C ALA A 76 3.46 -15.89 -14.69
#